data_AF-G1TE73-F1
#
_entry.id   AF-G1TE73-F1
#
_cell.length_a   1.000
_cell.length_b   1.000
_cell.length_c   1.000
_cell.angle_alpha   90.00
_cell.angle_beta   90.00
_cell.angle_gamma   90.00
#
_symmetry.space_group_name_H-M   'P 1'
#
loop_
_entity.id
_entity.type
_entity.pdbx_description
1 polymer ?
#
loop_
_entity_poly.entity_id
_entity_poly.type
_entity_poly.pdbx_seq_one_letter_code
_entity_poly.pdbx_strand_id
1 'polypeptide(L)'
;MAEEEAEEQQRFSYQQRLRAAVHYTVAALCQEVASDKGMPFSKQSVAAVSEVTFRQCENFAKDLEMFARHARRSTINTEDVKLLARRSNSLLKYITEKSEEIAQFNTEQKAKKKKKLEEGNKTLEAAEVVESES
;
A
#
# COMPACT_ATOMS: atom_id res chain seq x y z
N MET A 1 9.54 21.15 -28.56
CA MET A 1 10.26 20.08 -29.28
C MET A 1 11.34 19.47 -28.39
N ALA A 2 12.47 20.14 -28.10
CA ALA A 2 13.50 19.56 -27.21
C ALA A 2 13.04 19.33 -25.75
N GLU A 3 12.22 20.23 -25.18
CA GLU A 3 11.67 20.05 -23.82
C GLU A 3 10.63 18.92 -23.75
N GLU A 4 9.80 18.81 -24.79
CA GLU A 4 8.77 17.76 -24.92
C GLU A 4 9.40 16.37 -25.03
N GLU A 5 10.46 16.24 -25.85
CA GLU A 5 11.25 15.00 -25.96
C GLU A 5 11.90 14.61 -24.62
N ALA A 6 12.40 15.59 -23.85
CA ALA A 6 12.99 15.33 -22.54
C ALA A 6 11.94 14.84 -21.52
N GLU A 7 10.75 15.42 -21.51
CA GLU A 7 9.65 14.99 -20.65
C GLU A 7 9.14 13.58 -21.00
N GLU A 8 9.02 13.26 -22.29
CA GLU A 8 8.64 11.92 -22.75
C GLU A 8 9.68 10.88 -22.32
N GLN A 9 10.97 11.18 -22.51
CA GLN A 9 12.06 10.29 -22.11
C GLN A 9 12.06 10.07 -20.59
N GLN A 10 11.80 11.11 -19.80
CA GLN A 10 11.68 11.01 -18.35
C GLN A 10 10.47 10.15 -17.94
N ARG A 11 9.30 10.34 -18.56
CA ARG A 11 8.10 9.53 -18.32
C ARG A 11 8.33 8.07 -18.66
N PHE A 12 8.94 7.80 -19.81
CA PHE A 12 9.29 6.44 -20.24
C PHE A 12 10.22 5.76 -19.22
N SER A 13 11.33 6.41 -18.86
CA SER A 13 12.28 5.89 -17.87
C SER A 13 11.62 5.63 -16.51
N TYR A 14 10.77 6.55 -16.05
CA TYR A 14 10.02 6.37 -14.80
C TYR A 14 9.08 5.17 -14.88
N GLN A 15 8.33 5.01 -15.97
CA GLN A 15 7.45 3.89 -16.17
C GLN A 15 8.20 2.56 -16.21
N GLN A 16 9.38 2.50 -16.84
CA GLN A 16 10.22 1.30 -16.86
C GLN A 16 10.69 0.91 -15.46
N ARG A 17 11.07 1.87 -14.62
CA ARG A 17 11.43 1.61 -13.22
C ARG A 17 10.27 1.01 -12.43
N LEU A 18 9.06 1.54 -12.61
CA LEU A 18 7.86 0.98 -11.96
C LEU A 18 7.55 -0.43 -12.45
N ARG A 19 7.63 -0.68 -13.77
CA ARG A 19 7.45 -2.02 -14.36
C ARG A 19 8.47 -3.01 -13.82
N ALA A 20 9.73 -2.62 -13.69
CA ALA A 20 10.78 -3.47 -13.12
C ALA A 20 10.52 -3.80 -11.65
N ALA A 21 10.09 -2.82 -10.84
CA ALA A 21 9.73 -3.05 -9.44
C ALA A 21 8.53 -4.01 -9.30
N VAL A 22 7.49 -3.85 -10.14
CA VAL A 22 6.35 -4.78 -10.18
C VAL A 22 6.81 -6.18 -10.58
N HIS A 23 7.66 -6.30 -11.62
CA HIS A 23 8.17 -7.58 -12.08
C HIS A 23 8.95 -8.33 -10.99
N TYR A 24 9.81 -7.62 -10.26
CA TYR A 24 10.55 -8.19 -9.14
C TYR A 24 9.61 -8.81 -8.09
N THR A 25 8.61 -8.04 -7.63
CA THR A 25 7.66 -8.53 -6.63
C THR A 25 6.79 -9.67 -7.16
N VAL A 26 6.33 -9.59 -8.41
CA VAL A 26 5.57 -10.67 -9.05
C VAL A 26 6.41 -11.94 -9.15
N ALA A 27 7.69 -11.84 -9.50
CA ALA A 27 8.58 -13.00 -9.55
C ALA A 27 8.74 -13.66 -8.18
N ALA A 28 8.89 -12.87 -7.10
CA ALA A 28 8.96 -13.39 -5.74
C ALA A 28 7.68 -14.13 -5.33
N LEU A 29 6.50 -13.54 -5.58
CA LEU A 29 5.21 -14.19 -5.29
C LEU A 29 5.00 -15.45 -6.14
N CYS A 30 5.38 -15.42 -7.42
CA CYS A 30 5.34 -16.61 -8.28
C CYS A 30 6.25 -17.72 -7.76
N GLN A 31 7.40 -17.39 -7.17
CA GLN A 31 8.30 -18.38 -6.57
C GLN A 31 7.69 -19.03 -5.32
N GLU A 32 7.03 -18.25 -4.47
CA GLU A 32 6.30 -18.76 -3.30
C GLU A 32 5.19 -19.72 -3.74
N VAL A 33 4.37 -19.32 -4.73
CA VAL A 33 3.30 -20.15 -5.29
C VAL A 33 3.87 -21.40 -5.97
N ALA A 34 4.97 -21.29 -6.72
CA ALA A 34 5.61 -22.44 -7.36
C ALA A 34 6.10 -23.46 -6.35
N SER A 35 6.62 -22.99 -5.21
CA SER A 35 7.08 -23.86 -4.11
C SER A 35 5.90 -24.53 -3.42
N ASP A 36 4.84 -23.79 -3.10
CA ASP A 36 3.62 -24.33 -2.47
C ASP A 36 2.90 -25.37 -3.35
N LYS A 37 2.89 -25.15 -4.67
CA LYS A 37 2.20 -26.03 -5.63
C LYS A 37 3.10 -27.08 -6.28
N GLY A 38 4.41 -27.05 -6.04
CA GLY A 38 5.38 -27.93 -6.68
C GLY A 38 5.43 -27.78 -8.22
N MET A 39 5.09 -26.60 -8.74
CA MET A 39 4.99 -26.35 -10.18
C MET A 39 5.74 -25.05 -10.56
N PRO A 40 6.83 -25.14 -11.34
CA PRO A 40 7.60 -23.96 -11.72
C PRO A 40 6.87 -23.12 -12.79
N PHE A 41 7.07 -21.80 -12.74
CA PHE A 41 6.64 -20.88 -13.79
C PHE A 41 7.78 -20.60 -14.78
N SER A 42 7.43 -20.47 -16.06
CA SER A 42 8.38 -19.98 -17.07
C SER A 42 8.67 -18.48 -16.89
N LYS A 43 9.81 -17.99 -17.39
CA LYS A 43 10.14 -16.55 -17.36
C LYS A 43 9.10 -15.71 -18.10
N GLN A 44 8.59 -16.24 -19.21
CA GLN A 44 7.56 -15.60 -20.04
C GLN A 44 6.23 -15.52 -19.30
N SER A 45 5.86 -16.57 -18.55
CA SER A 45 4.66 -16.57 -17.71
C SER A 45 4.75 -15.50 -16.61
N VAL A 46 5.88 -15.41 -15.91
CA VAL A 46 6.11 -14.37 -14.88
C VAL A 46 6.06 -12.97 -15.51
N ALA A 47 6.68 -12.77 -16.67
CA ALA A 47 6.62 -11.49 -17.40
C ALA A 47 5.18 -11.13 -17.82
N ALA A 48 4.40 -12.10 -18.28
CA ALA A 48 3.00 -11.89 -18.65
C ALA A 48 2.15 -11.51 -17.43
N VAL A 49 2.29 -12.20 -16.30
CA VAL A 49 1.60 -11.85 -15.05
C VAL A 49 2.00 -10.45 -14.59
N SER A 50 3.29 -10.11 -14.67
CA SER A 50 3.78 -8.77 -14.34
C SER A 50 3.14 -7.68 -15.21
N GLU A 51 3.00 -7.93 -16.52
CA GLU A 51 2.36 -6.97 -17.43
C GLU A 51 0.87 -6.80 -17.13
N VAL A 52 0.16 -7.91 -16.88
CA VAL A 52 -1.25 -7.90 -16.51
C VAL A 52 -1.46 -7.12 -15.21
N THR A 53 -0.64 -7.38 -14.19
CA THR A 53 -0.70 -6.66 -12.90
C THR A 53 -0.45 -5.16 -13.09
N PHE A 54 0.56 -4.78 -13.87
CA PHE A 54 0.87 -3.37 -14.14
C PHE A 54 -0.30 -2.65 -14.81
N ARG A 55 -0.94 -3.26 -15.82
CA ARG A 55 -2.13 -2.68 -16.48
C ARG A 55 -3.35 -2.66 -15.56
N GLN A 56 -3.49 -3.67 -14.71
CA GLN A 56 -4.62 -3.74 -13.78
C GLN A 56 -4.58 -2.59 -12.75
N CYS A 57 -3.40 -2.10 -12.37
CA CYS A 57 -3.28 -0.92 -11.52
C CYS A 57 -3.95 0.33 -12.13
N GLU A 58 -3.94 0.49 -13.45
CA GLU A 58 -4.60 1.62 -14.11
C GLU A 58 -6.13 1.54 -13.94
N ASN A 59 -6.71 0.35 -14.11
CA ASN A 59 -8.13 0.11 -13.88
C ASN A 59 -8.49 0.39 -12.41
N PHE A 60 -7.70 -0.13 -11.46
CA PHE A 60 -7.91 0.12 -10.04
C PHE A 60 -7.83 1.61 -9.69
N ALA A 61 -6.84 2.34 -10.20
CA ALA A 61 -6.70 3.77 -9.93
C ALA A 61 -7.91 4.57 -10.41
N LYS A 62 -8.38 4.31 -11.65
CA LYS A 62 -9.56 4.98 -12.23
C LYS A 62 -10.83 4.67 -11.45
N ASP A 63 -11.06 3.40 -11.11
CA ASP A 63 -12.24 2.99 -10.36
C ASP A 63 -12.25 3.61 -8.95
N LEU A 64 -11.11 3.59 -8.24
CA LEU A 64 -10.99 4.18 -6.90
C LEU A 64 -11.25 5.68 -6.91
N GLU A 65 -10.71 6.41 -7.90
CA GLU A 65 -10.99 7.83 -8.08
C GLU A 65 -12.49 8.08 -8.31
N MET A 66 -13.12 7.28 -9.17
CA MET A 66 -14.56 7.39 -9.43
C MET A 66 -15.41 7.09 -8.19
N PHE A 67 -15.03 6.10 -7.38
CA PHE A 67 -15.75 5.76 -6.14
C PHE A 67 -15.64 6.88 -5.10
N ALA A 68 -14.45 7.43 -4.90
CA ALA A 68 -14.26 8.58 -4.02
C ALA A 68 -15.09 9.78 -4.50
N ARG A 69 -15.04 10.08 -5.80
CA ARG A 69 -15.80 11.18 -6.41
C ARG A 69 -17.31 10.98 -6.30
N HIS A 70 -17.81 9.75 -6.45
CA HIS A 70 -19.23 9.43 -6.29
C HIS A 70 -19.72 9.77 -4.87
N ALA A 71 -18.86 9.57 -3.86
CA ALA A 71 -19.11 9.95 -2.48
C ALA A 71 -18.73 11.42 -2.16
N ARG A 72 -18.51 12.27 -3.18
CA ARG A 72 -18.11 13.68 -3.07
C ARG A 72 -16.80 13.91 -2.30
N ARG A 73 -15.87 12.95 -2.38
CA ARG A 73 -14.52 13.03 -1.79
C ARG A 73 -13.46 13.13 -2.89
N SER A 74 -12.35 13.78 -2.59
CA SER A 74 -11.13 13.75 -3.41
C SER A 74 -10.08 12.77 -2.87
N THR A 75 -10.23 12.33 -1.63
CA THR A 75 -9.33 11.37 -0.97
C THR A 75 -9.96 9.99 -0.94
N ILE A 76 -9.25 9.02 -1.50
CA ILE A 76 -9.60 7.59 -1.49
C ILE A 76 -9.47 7.04 -0.06
N ASN A 77 -10.42 6.19 0.35
CA ASN A 77 -10.42 5.50 1.63
C ASN A 77 -10.64 3.98 1.48
N THR A 78 -10.71 3.25 2.60
CA THR A 78 -10.88 1.80 2.62
C THR A 78 -12.22 1.32 2.06
N GLU A 79 -13.27 2.13 2.12
CA GLU A 79 -14.58 1.76 1.56
C GLU A 79 -14.54 1.72 0.02
N ASP A 80 -13.78 2.61 -0.60
CA ASP A 80 -13.54 2.60 -2.05
C ASP A 80 -12.81 1.30 -2.47
N VAL A 81 -11.83 0.86 -1.67
CA VAL A 81 -11.08 -0.39 -1.89
C VAL A 81 -11.95 -1.62 -1.70
N LYS A 82 -12.83 -1.64 -0.69
CA LYS A 82 -13.82 -2.71 -0.53
C LYS A 82 -14.76 -2.79 -1.74
N LEU A 83 -15.13 -1.65 -2.32
CA LEU A 83 -15.99 -1.61 -3.49
C LEU A 83 -15.32 -2.22 -4.74
N LEU A 84 -14.00 -2.14 -4.89
CA LEU A 84 -13.26 -2.87 -5.94
C LEU A 84 -13.47 -4.40 -5.84
N ALA A 85 -13.51 -4.93 -4.62
CA ALA A 85 -13.63 -6.38 -4.37
C ALA A 85 -15.06 -6.92 -4.47
N ARG A 86 -16.07 -6.05 -4.63
CA ARG A 86 -17.51 -6.38 -4.49
C ARG A 86 -18.03 -7.52 -5.38
N ARG A 87 -17.36 -7.83 -6.48
CA ARG A 87 -17.81 -8.86 -7.44
C ARG A 87 -17.55 -10.28 -6.95
N SER A 88 -16.71 -10.46 -5.94
CA SER A 88 -16.39 -11.76 -5.36
C SER A 88 -16.55 -11.70 -3.84
N ASN A 89 -17.50 -12.46 -3.30
CA ASN A 89 -17.78 -12.46 -1.87
C ASN A 89 -16.57 -12.94 -1.03
N SER A 90 -15.81 -13.92 -1.52
CA SER A 90 -14.61 -14.41 -0.83
C SER A 90 -13.50 -13.35 -0.81
N LEU A 91 -13.32 -12.63 -1.92
CA LEU A 91 -12.34 -11.55 -1.99
C LEU A 91 -12.76 -10.36 -1.12
N LEU A 92 -14.03 -9.97 -1.17
CA LEU A 92 -14.57 -8.89 -0.34
C LEU A 92 -14.37 -9.18 1.15
N LYS A 93 -14.66 -10.41 1.58
CA LYS A 93 -14.42 -10.86 2.95
C LYS A 93 -12.95 -10.74 3.33
N TYR A 94 -12.05 -11.31 2.53
CA TYR A 94 -10.61 -11.27 2.78
C TYR A 94 -10.07 -9.83 2.88
N ILE A 95 -10.46 -8.95 1.95
CA ILE A 95 -10.03 -7.55 1.95
C ILE A 95 -10.60 -6.79 3.15
N THR A 96 -11.83 -7.09 3.56
CA THR A 96 -12.45 -6.48 4.74
C THR A 96 -11.70 -6.88 6.02
N GLU A 97 -11.40 -8.16 6.19
CA GLU A 97 -10.60 -8.67 7.31
C GLU A 97 -9.23 -7.99 7.36
N LYS A 98 -8.52 -7.88 6.22
CA LYS A 98 -7.23 -7.17 6.16
C LYS A 98 -7.36 -5.69 6.47
N SER A 99 -8.45 -5.03 6.08
CA SER A 99 -8.71 -3.64 6.44
C SER A 99 -8.88 -3.46 7.95
N GLU A 100 -9.53 -4.41 8.62
CA GLU A 100 -9.73 -4.39 10.07
C GLU A 100 -8.42 -4.65 10.83
N GLU A 101 -7.62 -5.62 10.39
CA GLU A 101 -6.29 -5.89 10.94
C GLU A 101 -5.39 -4.64 10.90
N ILE A 102 -5.37 -3.93 9.76
CA ILE A 102 -4.59 -2.69 9.59
C ILE A 102 -5.14 -1.58 10.52
N ALA A 103 -6.46 -1.47 10.66
CA ALA A 103 -7.07 -0.48 11.53
C ALA A 103 -6.69 -0.71 13.00
N GLN A 104 -6.72 -1.97 13.46
CA GLN A 104 -6.31 -2.37 14.81
C GLN A 104 -4.82 -2.11 15.05
N PHE A 105 -3.96 -2.50 14.11
CA PHE A 105 -2.53 -2.22 14.20
C PHE A 105 -2.26 -0.71 14.34
N ASN A 106 -2.96 0.12 13.56
CA ASN A 106 -2.80 1.57 13.62
C ASN A 106 -3.29 2.19 14.94
N THR A 107 -4.37 1.69 15.54
CA THR A 107 -4.84 2.18 16.85
C THR A 107 -3.88 1.81 17.96
N GLU A 108 -3.34 0.59 17.95
CA GLU A 108 -2.32 0.14 18.90
C GLU A 108 -1.05 0.99 18.84
N GLN A 109 -0.54 1.28 17.63
CA GLN A 109 0.65 2.11 17.46
C GLN A 109 0.42 3.55 17.94
N LYS A 110 -0.78 4.11 17.73
CA LYS A 110 -1.16 5.43 18.28
C LYS A 110 -1.22 5.40 19.81
N ALA A 111 -1.79 4.36 20.41
CA ALA A 111 -1.86 4.21 21.86
C ALA A 111 -0.46 4.08 22.49
N LYS A 112 0.44 3.30 21.87
CA LYS A 112 1.84 3.17 22.29
C LYS A 112 2.59 4.50 22.21
N LYS A 113 2.39 5.28 21.13
CA LYS A 113 2.99 6.61 20.98
C LYS A 113 2.47 7.59 22.04
N LYS A 114 1.17 7.57 22.34
CA LYS A 114 0.57 8.43 23.38
C LYS A 114 1.13 8.10 24.76
N LYS A 115 1.23 6.82 25.13
CA LYS A 115 1.84 6.38 26.39
C LYS A 115 3.29 6.83 26.54
N LYS A 116 4.11 6.69 25.49
CA LYS A 116 5.51 7.17 25.51
C LYS A 116 5.64 8.68 25.71
N LEU A 117 4.73 9.47 25.13
CA LEU A 117 4.71 10.92 25.33
C LEU A 117 4.28 11.29 26.75
N GLU A 118 3.30 10.59 27.32
CA GLU A 118 2.86 10.81 28.71
C GLU A 118 3.94 10.39 29.74
N GLU A 119 4.67 9.30 29.49
CA GLU A 119 5.80 8.86 30.32
C GLU A 119 6.99 9.83 30.23
N GLY A 120 7.30 10.31 29.02
CA GLY A 120 8.33 11.34 28.82
C GLY A 120 8.01 12.65 29.55
N ASN A 121 6.75 13.10 29.50
CA ASN A 121 6.33 14.35 30.16
C ASN A 121 6.38 14.23 31.70
N LYS A 122 5.96 13.07 32.25
CA LYS A 122 6.07 12.79 33.70
C LYS A 122 7.52 12.74 34.19
N THR A 123 8.44 12.28 33.35
CA THR A 123 9.87 12.20 33.69
C THR A 123 10.52 13.58 33.72
N LEU A 124 10.08 14.50 32.85
CA LEU A 124 10.53 15.89 32.82
C LEU A 124 9.96 16.70 34.00
N GLU A 125 8.67 16.56 34.30
CA GLU A 125 8.06 17.18 35.50
C GLU A 125 8.73 16.69 36.79
N ALA A 126 9.06 15.40 36.88
CA ALA A 126 9.77 14.85 38.05
C ALA A 126 11.21 15.35 38.17
N ALA A 127 11.89 15.68 37.07
CA ALA A 127 13.24 16.23 37.10
C ALA A 127 13.27 17.72 37.47
N GLU A 128 12.29 18.50 37.01
CA GLU A 128 12.16 19.94 37.29
C GLU A 128 11.83 20.22 38.76
N VAL A 129 11.05 19.34 39.41
CA VAL A 129 10.74 19.44 40.85
C VAL A 129 11.97 19.17 41.73
N VAL A 130 12.89 18.30 41.30
CA VAL A 130 14.09 17.95 42.08
C VAL A 130 15.16 19.04 42.01
N GLU A 131 15.23 19.78 40.88
CA GLU A 131 16.20 20.86 40.68
C GLU A 131 15.79 22.18 41.37
N SER A 132 14.50 22.37 41.66
CA SER A 132 13.96 23.56 42.32
C SER A 132 13.91 23.47 43.86
N GLU A 133 14.17 22.29 44.43
CA GLU A 133 14.32 22.07 45.88
C GLU A 133 15.80 22.00 46.35
N SER A 134 16.77 22.25 45.47
CA SER A 134 18.22 22.22 45.75
C SER A 134 18.83 23.62 45.96
#